data_AF-F8X514-F1
#
_entry.id   AF-F8X514-F1
#
_cell.length_a   1.000
_cell.length_b   1.000
_cell.length_c   1.000
_cell.angle_alpha   90.00
_cell.angle_beta   90.00
_cell.angle_gamma   90.00
#
_symmetry.space_group_name_H-M   'P 1'
#
loop_
_entity.id
_entity.type
_entity.pdbx_description
1 polymer ?
#
loop_
_entity_poly.entity_id
_entity_poly.type
_entity_poly.pdbx_seq_one_letter_code
_entity_poly.pdbx_strand_id
1 'polypeptide(L)'
;MRVFKFKAKRRDNKEWVYGDLIHGVGSKQGLMYILPRTNIYPSGCSDLDGWNVIPDTICRLLHISDDGTEHYEGDIYEHEAYKGDVVLLVYDSSILSVIGQIYSKGSNSMNVSLSAWEIDNRCKKIGNSEDDLSLLMG
;
A
#
# COMPACT_ATOMS: atom_id res chain seq x y z
N MET A 1 12.29 4.01 16.61
CA MET A 1 12.71 3.15 15.48
C MET A 1 11.76 3.43 14.32
N ARG A 2 12.26 3.73 13.12
CA ARG A 2 11.41 3.98 11.95
C ARG A 2 10.95 2.64 11.37
N VAL A 3 9.64 2.48 11.14
CA VAL A 3 9.08 1.24 10.58
C VAL A 3 9.07 1.36 9.06
N PHE A 4 9.83 0.50 8.39
CA PHE A 4 9.71 0.28 6.95
C PHE A 4 8.97 -1.04 6.75
N LYS A 5 7.77 -1.03 6.21
CA LYS A 5 6.99 -2.25 5.98
C LYS A 5 6.38 -2.17 4.59
N PHE A 6 6.24 -3.32 3.96
CA PHE A 6 5.71 -3.44 2.61
C PHE A 6 4.60 -4.49 2.60
N LYS A 7 3.68 -4.36 1.66
CA LYS A 7 2.75 -5.42 1.28
C LYS A 7 2.83 -5.68 -0.21
N ALA A 8 2.60 -6.91 -0.63
CA ALA A 8 2.51 -7.27 -2.04
C ALA A 8 1.67 -8.53 -2.22
N LYS A 9 1.16 -8.77 -3.44
CA LYS A 9 0.48 -10.01 -3.79
C LYS A 9 1.49 -11.11 -4.09
N ARG A 10 1.29 -12.29 -3.50
CA ARG A 10 2.11 -13.48 -3.79
C ARG A 10 2.00 -13.89 -5.25
N ARG A 11 3.09 -14.40 -5.81
CA ARG A 11 3.12 -14.86 -7.20
C ARG A 11 2.27 -16.11 -7.42
N ASP A 12 2.20 -17.00 -6.44
CA ASP A 12 1.56 -18.32 -6.51
C ASP A 12 0.03 -18.27 -6.40
N ASN A 13 -0.52 -17.50 -5.45
CA ASN A 13 -1.96 -17.49 -5.17
C ASN A 13 -2.60 -16.09 -5.13
N LYS A 14 -1.82 -15.04 -5.39
CA LYS A 14 -2.27 -13.63 -5.39
C LYS A 14 -2.73 -13.07 -4.04
N GLU A 15 -2.57 -13.80 -2.93
CA GLU A 15 -2.89 -13.28 -1.60
C GLU A 15 -1.90 -12.19 -1.17
N TRP A 16 -2.38 -11.23 -0.38
CA TRP A 16 -1.53 -10.21 0.22
C TRP A 16 -0.65 -10.78 1.32
N VAL A 17 0.63 -10.42 1.27
CA VAL A 17 1.62 -10.71 2.32
C VAL A 17 2.30 -9.42 2.76
N TYR A 18 2.74 -9.38 4.02
CA TYR A 18 3.21 -8.16 4.68
C TYR A 18 4.54 -8.40 5.38
N GLY A 19 5.48 -7.46 5.28
CA GLY A 19 6.78 -7.60 5.92
C GLY A 19 7.88 -6.76 5.30
N ASP A 20 9.09 -7.32 5.30
CA ASP A 20 10.30 -6.72 4.74
C ASP A 20 10.43 -7.03 3.26
N LEU A 21 10.74 -6.00 2.44
CA LEU A 21 11.01 -6.17 1.02
C LEU A 21 12.43 -6.70 0.82
N ILE A 22 12.53 -7.87 0.18
CA ILE A 22 13.80 -8.52 -0.16
C ILE A 22 13.94 -8.58 -1.67
N HIS A 23 15.10 -8.14 -2.17
CA HIS A 23 15.47 -8.25 -3.57
C HIS A 23 16.23 -9.55 -3.79
N GLY A 24 15.78 -10.36 -4.75
CA GLY A 24 16.47 -11.59 -5.12
C GLY A 24 17.87 -11.29 -5.68
N VAL A 25 18.85 -12.09 -5.26
CA VAL A 25 20.25 -12.01 -5.70
C VAL A 25 20.72 -13.35 -6.27
N GLY A 26 21.84 -13.36 -6.99
CA GLY A 26 22.40 -14.57 -7.59
C GLY A 26 21.39 -15.24 -8.54
N SER A 27 21.08 -16.52 -8.33
CA SER A 27 20.11 -17.26 -9.14
C SER A 27 18.66 -16.76 -9.03
N LYS A 28 18.36 -15.87 -8.07
CA LYS A 28 17.05 -15.25 -7.87
C LYS A 28 16.99 -13.81 -8.38
N GLN A 29 18.01 -13.34 -9.09
CA GLN A 29 18.07 -11.98 -9.60
C GLN A 29 16.80 -11.63 -10.41
N GLY A 30 16.21 -10.47 -10.11
CA GLY A 30 14.97 -10.00 -10.74
C GLY A 30 13.68 -10.50 -10.08
N LEU A 31 13.77 -11.38 -9.08
CA LEU A 31 12.63 -11.75 -8.24
C LEU A 31 12.54 -10.81 -7.02
N MET A 32 11.32 -10.62 -6.53
CA MET A 32 11.03 -9.84 -5.34
C MET A 32 10.33 -10.71 -4.32
N TYR A 33 10.61 -10.46 -3.05
CA TYR A 33 10.02 -11.22 -1.96
C TYR A 33 9.56 -10.32 -0.81
N ILE A 34 8.57 -10.80 -0.07
CA ILE A 34 8.16 -10.22 1.20
C ILE A 34 8.44 -11.24 2.31
N LEU A 35 9.35 -10.89 3.22
CA LEU A 35 9.68 -11.68 4.40
C LEU A 35 8.78 -11.27 5.58
N PRO A 36 7.87 -12.15 6.07
CA PRO A 36 6.98 -11.80 7.17
C PRO A 36 7.74 -11.58 8.48
N ARG A 37 7.37 -10.55 9.23
CA ARG A 37 7.94 -10.26 10.56
C ARG A 37 7.24 -11.06 11.65
N THR A 38 7.58 -12.34 11.74
CA THR A 38 6.99 -13.30 12.68
C THR A 38 8.06 -14.19 13.30
N ASN A 39 7.80 -14.70 14.51
CA ASN A 39 8.66 -15.69 15.14
C ASN A 39 8.48 -17.10 14.54
N ILE A 40 7.31 -17.37 13.94
CA ILE A 40 6.97 -18.65 13.33
C ILE A 40 6.52 -18.37 11.90
N TYR A 41 7.29 -18.86 10.93
CA TYR A 41 6.99 -18.67 9.52
C TYR A 41 5.81 -19.53 9.09
N PRO A 42 4.89 -19.00 8.25
CA PRO A 42 3.82 -19.79 7.68
C PRO A 42 4.35 -20.95 6.83
N SER A 43 3.60 -22.05 6.78
CA SER A 43 3.95 -23.20 5.92
C SER A 43 4.11 -22.76 4.46
N GLY A 44 5.20 -23.17 3.82
CA GLY A 44 5.54 -22.81 2.44
C GLY A 44 6.27 -21.48 2.27
N CYS A 45 6.39 -20.68 3.33
CA CYS A 45 7.20 -19.46 3.33
C CYS A 45 8.68 -19.83 3.48
N SER A 46 9.57 -19.26 2.66
CA SER A 46 11.00 -19.36 2.94
C SER A 46 11.32 -18.54 4.19
N ASP A 47 12.13 -19.11 5.08
CA ASP A 47 12.67 -18.46 6.27
C ASP A 47 13.80 -17.46 5.95
N LEU A 48 14.43 -17.60 4.77
CA LEU A 48 15.49 -16.71 4.29
C LEU A 48 14.95 -15.58 3.40
N ASP A 49 14.07 -15.91 2.45
CA ASP A 49 13.60 -14.92 1.47
C ASP A 49 12.16 -14.44 1.73
N GLY A 50 11.33 -15.27 2.36
CA GLY A 50 9.90 -15.04 2.48
C GLY A 50 9.09 -15.60 1.31
N TRP A 51 8.05 -14.88 0.94
CA TRP A 51 7.16 -15.21 -0.18
C TRP A 51 7.63 -14.54 -1.46
N ASN A 52 7.70 -15.27 -2.58
CA ASN A 52 7.89 -14.66 -3.89
C ASN A 52 6.63 -13.87 -4.29
N VAL A 53 6.80 -12.60 -4.63
CA VAL A 53 5.69 -11.67 -4.90
C VAL A 53 5.72 -11.15 -6.34
N ILE A 54 4.63 -10.49 -6.72
CA ILE A 54 4.50 -9.77 -7.98
C ILE A 54 5.05 -8.36 -7.76
N PRO A 55 6.17 -7.99 -8.42
CA PRO A 55 6.84 -6.71 -8.16
C PRO A 55 5.93 -5.50 -8.28
N ASP A 56 5.04 -5.49 -9.27
CA ASP A 56 4.16 -4.34 -9.57
C ASP A 56 3.10 -4.10 -8.50
N THR A 57 2.88 -5.07 -7.59
CA THR A 57 1.90 -4.97 -6.49
C THR A 57 2.52 -4.52 -5.17
N ILE A 58 3.82 -4.19 -5.16
CA ILE A 58 4.53 -3.77 -3.94
C ILE A 58 4.06 -2.38 -3.52
N CYS A 59 3.41 -2.32 -2.37
CA CYS A 59 2.98 -1.08 -1.72
C CYS A 59 3.81 -0.84 -0.47
N ARG A 60 4.33 0.38 -0.30
CA ARG A 60 5.04 0.79 0.91
C ARG A 60 4.06 1.29 1.98
N LEU A 61 4.33 0.96 3.24
CA LEU A 61 3.66 1.57 4.40
C LEU A 61 3.98 3.07 4.46
N LEU A 62 2.95 3.89 4.51
CA LEU A 62 3.04 5.35 4.52
C LEU A 62 2.78 5.92 5.92
N HIS A 63 1.80 5.37 6.63
CA HIS A 63 1.36 5.86 7.94
C HIS A 63 0.80 4.72 8.80
N ILE A 64 0.89 4.85 10.12
CA ILE A 64 0.23 3.98 11.10
C ILE A 64 -0.55 4.89 12.05
N SER A 65 -1.85 4.70 12.14
CA SER A 65 -2.72 5.45 13.06
C SER A 65 -2.49 5.04 14.52
N ASP A 66 -2.96 5.86 15.45
CA ASP A 66 -2.84 5.59 16.89
C ASP A 66 -3.56 4.29 17.32
N ASP A 67 -4.57 3.84 16.57
CA ASP A 67 -5.27 2.57 16.80
C ASP A 67 -4.56 1.35 16.19
N GLY A 68 -3.44 1.55 15.51
CA GLY A 68 -2.65 0.51 14.85
C GLY A 68 -3.06 0.22 13.40
N THR A 69 -4.01 0.98 12.83
CA THR A 69 -4.37 0.85 11.41
C THR A 69 -3.19 1.23 10.51
N GLU A 70 -2.86 0.37 9.55
CA GLU A 70 -1.76 0.59 8.62
C GLU A 70 -2.27 1.13 7.27
N HIS A 71 -1.68 2.23 6.83
CA HIS A 71 -2.02 2.92 5.58
C HIS A 71 -0.88 2.75 4.59
N TYR A 72 -1.16 2.11 3.46
CA TYR A 72 -0.18 1.79 2.43
C TYR A 72 -0.41 2.63 1.18
N GLU A 73 0.65 2.78 0.40
CA GLU A 73 0.57 3.26 -0.97
C GLU A 73 -0.47 2.45 -1.77
N GLY A 74 -1.26 3.13 -2.59
CA GLY A 74 -2.34 2.52 -3.36
C GLY A 74 -3.63 2.28 -2.56
N ASP A 75 -3.66 2.50 -1.25
CA ASP A 75 -4.92 2.42 -0.49
C ASP A 75 -5.88 3.55 -0.94
N ILE A 76 -7.16 3.20 -1.10
CA ILE A 76 -8.23 4.08 -1.58
C ILE A 76 -9.17 4.41 -0.43
N TYR A 77 -9.52 5.69 -0.30
CA TYR A 77 -10.37 6.22 0.77
C TYR A 77 -11.53 7.04 0.22
N GLU A 78 -12.66 7.02 0.93
CA GLU A 78 -13.65 8.09 0.85
C GLU A 78 -13.30 9.17 1.87
N HIS A 79 -13.34 10.43 1.47
CA HIS A 79 -13.12 11.56 2.37
C HIS A 79 -14.45 12.28 2.64
N GLU A 80 -14.76 12.59 3.90
CA GLU A 80 -16.06 13.15 4.30
C GLU A 80 -16.43 14.47 3.59
N ALA A 81 -15.44 15.29 3.24
CA ALA A 81 -15.63 16.56 2.56
C ALA A 81 -15.74 16.44 1.03
N TYR A 82 -15.25 15.35 0.44
CA TYR A 82 -15.20 15.15 -1.01
C TYR A 82 -16.23 14.09 -1.43
N LYS A 83 -17.50 14.34 -1.11
CA LYS A 83 -18.58 13.38 -1.31
C LYS A 83 -18.71 12.96 -2.77
N GLY A 84 -18.45 11.67 -3.05
CA GLY A 84 -18.52 11.08 -4.38
C GLY A 84 -17.16 10.90 -5.06
N ASP A 85 -16.14 11.57 -4.54
CA ASP A 85 -14.76 11.45 -4.99
C ASP A 85 -13.99 10.49 -4.07
N VAL A 86 -12.93 9.90 -4.59
CA VAL A 86 -12.06 9.01 -3.83
C VAL A 86 -10.64 9.57 -3.73
N VAL A 87 -9.97 9.25 -2.64
CA VAL A 87 -8.60 9.65 -2.35
C VAL A 87 -7.72 8.41 -2.48
N LEU A 88 -6.75 8.46 -3.39
CA LEU A 88 -5.68 7.47 -3.49
C LEU A 88 -4.47 7.95 -2.68
N LEU A 89 -3.98 7.16 -1.74
CA LEU A 89 -2.74 7.48 -1.04
C LEU A 89 -1.53 7.14 -1.90
N VAL A 90 -0.67 8.13 -2.12
CA VAL A 90 0.61 7.95 -2.80
C VAL A 90 1.72 8.66 -2.03
N TYR A 91 2.95 8.25 -2.27
CA TYR A 91 4.09 9.01 -1.79
C TYR A 91 4.61 9.94 -2.88
N ASP A 92 4.66 11.23 -2.58
CA ASP A 92 5.27 12.20 -3.46
C ASP A 92 6.72 12.46 -3.04
N SER A 93 7.65 11.95 -3.84
CA SER A 93 9.08 12.11 -3.61
C SER A 93 9.58 13.55 -3.81
N SER A 94 8.84 14.40 -4.53
CA SER A 94 9.22 15.80 -4.74
C SER A 94 9.04 16.66 -3.50
N ILE A 95 8.08 16.30 -2.64
CA ILE A 95 7.79 17.00 -1.38
C ILE A 95 8.06 16.13 -0.14
N LEU A 96 8.55 14.90 -0.32
CA LEU A 96 8.87 13.94 0.72
C LEU A 96 7.71 13.65 1.69
N SER A 97 6.47 13.70 1.17
CA SER A 97 5.24 13.56 1.96
C SER A 97 4.32 12.49 1.38
N VAL A 98 3.44 11.98 2.23
CA VAL A 98 2.22 11.31 1.80
C VAL A 98 1.28 12.37 1.24
N ILE A 99 0.70 12.12 0.07
CA ILE A 99 -0.36 12.95 -0.49
C ILE A 99 -1.55 12.07 -0.84
N GLY A 100 -2.75 12.65 -0.78
CA GLY A 100 -3.95 12.06 -1.35
C GLY A 100 -4.14 12.58 -2.77
N GLN A 101 -4.23 11.72 -3.77
CA GLN A 101 -4.71 12.13 -5.08
C GLN A 101 -6.22 11.98 -5.10
N ILE A 102 -6.95 13.07 -5.32
CA ILE A 102 -8.40 13.04 -5.51
C ILE A 102 -8.71 12.64 -6.94
N TYR A 103 -9.54 11.61 -7.05
CA TYR A 103 -10.19 11.18 -8.28
C TYR A 103 -11.66 11.53 -8.17
N SER A 104 -12.09 12.52 -8.95
CA SER A 104 -13.48 12.93 -9.04
C SER A 104 -14.18 12.22 -10.19
N LYS A 105 -15.40 11.74 -9.94
CA LYS A 105 -16.17 11.05 -10.99
C LYS A 105 -16.45 12.01 -12.15
N GLY A 106 -15.88 11.72 -13.32
CA GLY A 106 -16.05 12.52 -14.55
C GLY A 106 -15.19 13.80 -14.71
N SER A 107 -14.15 14.03 -13.90
CA SER A 107 -13.26 15.21 -14.02
C SER A 107 -11.77 14.85 -13.85
N ASN A 108 -10.86 15.75 -14.28
CA ASN A 108 -9.42 15.62 -14.08
C ASN A 108 -9.07 15.38 -12.60
N SER A 109 -8.08 14.51 -12.35
CA SER A 109 -7.53 14.30 -11.00
C SER A 109 -6.87 15.57 -10.45
N MET A 110 -7.01 15.79 -9.14
CA MET A 110 -6.32 16.86 -8.41
C MET A 110 -5.50 16.27 -7.28
N ASN A 111 -4.28 16.79 -7.08
CA ASN A 111 -3.46 16.40 -5.94
C ASN A 111 -3.86 17.22 -4.71
N VAL A 112 -4.16 16.56 -3.61
CA VAL A 112 -4.30 17.19 -2.29
C VAL A 112 -3.25 16.63 -1.34
N SER A 113 -2.56 17.52 -0.63
CA SER A 113 -1.75 17.06 0.49
C SER A 113 -2.70 16.80 1.66
N LEU A 114 -2.76 15.55 2.12
CA LEU A 114 -3.48 15.20 3.33
C LEU A 114 -2.48 14.95 4.44
N SER A 115 -2.74 15.53 5.60
CA SER A 115 -2.03 15.18 6.82
C SER A 115 -2.42 13.78 7.30
N ALA A 116 -1.54 13.15 8.09
CA ALA A 116 -1.86 11.89 8.77
C ALA A 116 -3.15 11.99 9.61
N TRP A 117 -3.34 13.13 10.29
CA TRP A 117 -4.55 13.39 11.07
C TRP A 117 -5.82 13.40 10.22
N GLU A 118 -5.79 14.01 9.03
CA GLU A 118 -6.93 13.99 8.11
C GLU A 118 -7.22 12.58 7.59
N ILE A 119 -6.19 11.79 7.31
CA ILE A 119 -6.36 10.39 6.92
C ILE A 119 -7.06 9.61 8.04
N ASP A 120 -6.62 9.77 9.28
CA ASP A 120 -7.15 9.01 10.42
C ASP A 120 -8.58 9.44 10.82
N ASN A 121 -8.90 10.72 10.69
CA ASN A 121 -10.14 11.28 11.26
C ASN A 121 -11.21 11.61 10.22
N ARG A 122 -10.83 11.75 8.94
CA ARG A 122 -11.72 12.26 7.88
C ARG A 122 -11.81 11.32 6.68
N CYS A 123 -11.00 10.27 6.65
CA CYS A 123 -10.99 9.30 5.57
C CYS A 123 -11.45 7.92 6.05
N LYS A 124 -12.21 7.23 5.21
CA LYS A 124 -12.58 5.82 5.41
C LYS A 124 -11.99 4.99 4.29
N LYS A 125 -11.16 4.00 4.63
CA LYS A 125 -10.60 3.07 3.64
C LYS A 125 -11.72 2.25 2.99
N ILE A 126 -11.73 2.20 1.67
CA ILE A 126 -12.74 1.49 0.87
C ILE A 126 -12.15 0.46 -0.10
N GLY A 127 -10.83 0.47 -0.32
CA GLY A 127 -10.18 -0.49 -1.21
C GLY A 127 -8.69 -0.24 -1.37
N ASN A 128 -8.09 -0.86 -2.39
CA ASN A 128 -6.78 -0.48 -2.91
C ASN A 128 -6.71 -0.54 -4.44
N SER A 129 -5.76 0.16 -5.05
CA SER A 129 -5.62 0.26 -6.50
C SER A 129 -5.36 -1.06 -7.22
N GLU A 130 -4.81 -2.05 -6.53
CA GLU A 130 -4.47 -3.35 -7.09
C GLU A 130 -5.65 -4.34 -7.14
N ASP A 131 -6.65 -4.17 -6.28
CA ASP A 131 -7.88 -4.98 -6.23
C ASP A 131 -9.10 -4.22 -6.75
N ASP A 132 -9.15 -2.90 -6.56
CA ASP A 132 -10.35 -2.08 -6.69
C ASP A 132 -10.17 -0.91 -7.68
N LEU A 133 -9.41 -1.13 -8.76
CA LEU A 133 -9.12 -0.10 -9.78
C LEU A 133 -10.39 0.59 -10.32
N SER A 134 -11.53 -0.12 -10.36
CA SER A 134 -12.83 0.45 -10.77
C SER A 134 -13.29 1.63 -9.92
N LEU A 135 -12.84 1.72 -8.66
CA LEU A 135 -13.15 2.86 -7.79
C LEU A 135 -12.51 4.17 -8.28
N LEU A 136 -11.44 4.09 -9.08
CA LEU A 136 -10.70 5.23 -9.63
C LEU A 136 -11.17 5.65 -11.03
N MET A 137 -12.03 4.87 -11.69
CA MET A 137 -12.41 5.04 -13.11
C MET A 137 -13.86 5.52 -13.30
N GLY A 138 -14.48 6.07 -12.25
CA GLY A 138 -15.90 6.47 -12.23
C GLY A 138 -16.19 7.87 -12.77
#